data_AF-A0A8S3FPM4-F1
#
_entry.id   AF-A0A8S3FPM4-F1
#
_cell.length_a   1.000
_cell.length_b   1.000
_cell.length_c   1.000
_cell.angle_alpha   90.00
_cell.angle_beta   90.00
_cell.angle_gamma   90.00
#
_symmetry.space_group_name_H-M   'P 1'
#
loop_
_entity.id
_entity.type
_entity.pdbx_description
1 polymer ?
#
loop_
_entity_poly.entity_id
_entity_poly.type
_entity_poly.pdbx_seq_one_letter_code
_entity_poly.pdbx_strand_id
1 'polypeptide(L)'
;KESVRRRQLIIEKHGRWIEEEKDKFGTSGGQYDFASMNIAKMQKDAKDDKEKVTKMSKHVDERAMTLLEQKRAMYKQLLTKQKKVLKDKANIERVVAEWDKKKQEALRIAWQRVNKSFGEIFSTLLHNANAKLTSLNGHYDADRAPKDLV
;
A
#
# COMPACT_ATOMS: atom_id res chain seq x y z
N LYS A 1 61.73 -17.41 -15.71
CA LYS A 1 60.97 -17.92 -16.88
C LYS A 1 59.45 -17.90 -16.64
N GLU A 2 58.98 -18.29 -15.45
CA GLU A 2 57.55 -18.36 -15.12
C GLU A 2 56.84 -16.99 -15.04
N SER A 3 57.52 -15.95 -14.53
CA SER A 3 56.99 -14.58 -14.40
C SER A 3 56.72 -13.91 -15.75
N VAL A 4 57.53 -14.23 -16.76
CA VAL A 4 57.34 -13.74 -18.15
C VAL A 4 56.12 -14.41 -18.77
N ARG A 5 55.96 -15.72 -18.55
CA ARG A 5 54.81 -16.50 -19.04
C ARG A 5 53.49 -16.01 -18.45
N ARG A 6 53.46 -15.66 -17.16
CA ARG A 6 52.27 -15.06 -16.52
C ARG A 6 51.92 -13.69 -17.11
N ARG A 7 52.91 -12.84 -17.36
CA ARG A 7 52.67 -11.52 -17.99
C ARG A 7 52.12 -11.67 -19.39
N GLN A 8 52.68 -12.58 -20.19
CA GLN A 8 52.20 -12.86 -21.54
C GLN A 8 50.73 -13.34 -21.55
N LEU A 9 50.37 -14.24 -20.62
CA LEU A 9 49.01 -14.76 -20.50
C LEU A 9 47.98 -13.68 -20.13
N ILE A 10 48.36 -12.71 -19.29
CA ILE A 10 47.49 -11.60 -18.90
C ILE A 10 47.23 -10.68 -20.10
N ILE A 11 48.27 -10.40 -20.89
CA ILE A 11 48.17 -9.60 -22.11
C ILE A 11 47.32 -10.34 -23.15
N GLU A 12 47.47 -11.64 -23.33
CA GLU A 12 46.62 -12.41 -24.26
C GLU A 12 45.14 -12.44 -23.83
N LYS A 13 44.85 -12.54 -22.53
CA LYS A 13 43.46 -12.62 -22.04
C LYS A 13 42.75 -11.27 -21.94
N HIS A 14 43.47 -10.21 -21.59
CA HIS A 14 42.87 -8.92 -21.25
C HIS A 14 43.49 -7.75 -22.02
N GLY A 15 44.41 -7.99 -22.94
CA GLY A 15 45.23 -6.94 -23.58
C GLY A 15 44.60 -6.22 -24.77
N ARG A 16 43.31 -6.44 -25.11
CA ARG A 16 42.67 -5.67 -26.20
C ARG A 16 42.77 -4.17 -26.00
N TRP A 17 42.47 -3.69 -24.80
CA TRP A 17 42.60 -2.26 -24.46
C TRP A 17 44.07 -1.81 -24.42
N ILE A 18 45.00 -2.72 -24.14
CA ILE A 18 46.44 -2.42 -24.14
C ILE A 18 46.87 -2.08 -25.55
N GLU A 19 46.44 -2.82 -26.57
CA GLU A 19 46.77 -2.53 -27.97
C GLU A 19 46.13 -1.22 -28.45
N GLU A 20 44.91 -0.91 -27.99
CA GLU A 20 44.19 0.33 -28.32
C GLU A 20 44.80 1.59 -27.68
N GLU A 21 45.47 1.46 -26.53
CA GLU A 21 45.97 2.60 -25.75
C GLU A 21 47.49 2.65 -25.60
N LYS A 22 48.20 1.67 -26.16
CA LYS A 22 49.67 1.55 -26.08
C LYS A 22 50.39 2.81 -26.51
N ASP A 23 49.86 3.51 -27.51
CA ASP A 23 50.43 4.73 -28.07
C ASP A 23 50.45 5.89 -27.07
N LYS A 24 49.66 5.81 -25.98
CA LYS A 24 49.56 6.82 -24.92
C LYS A 24 50.46 6.51 -23.71
N PHE A 25 51.19 5.39 -23.73
CA PHE A 25 52.00 4.93 -22.60
C PHE A 25 53.30 5.74 -22.49
N GLY A 26 53.65 6.18 -21.28
CA GLY A 26 54.88 6.91 -21.02
C GLY A 26 54.90 8.37 -21.51
N THR A 27 53.76 8.90 -21.97
CA THR A 27 53.63 10.34 -22.27
C THR A 27 53.71 11.15 -20.97
N SER A 28 54.72 12.02 -20.84
CA SER A 28 54.92 12.88 -19.67
C SER A 28 53.69 13.76 -19.39
N GLY A 29 53.16 13.71 -18.16
CA GLY A 29 51.91 14.38 -17.79
C GLY A 29 50.62 13.76 -18.35
N GLY A 30 50.73 12.62 -19.06
CA GLY A 30 49.60 11.84 -19.55
C GLY A 30 49.05 10.85 -18.51
N GLN A 31 47.93 10.20 -18.83
CA GLN A 31 47.25 9.24 -17.93
C GLN A 31 48.10 7.99 -17.62
N TYR A 32 49.10 7.70 -18.45
CA TYR A 32 50.02 6.57 -18.32
C TYR A 32 51.47 7.03 -18.14
N ASP A 33 51.67 8.16 -17.46
CA ASP A 33 52.99 8.65 -17.07
C ASP A 33 53.53 7.84 -15.88
N PHE A 34 54.21 6.74 -16.21
CA PHE A 34 54.80 5.84 -15.21
C PHE A 34 55.96 6.46 -14.42
N ALA A 35 56.53 7.59 -14.86
CA ALA A 35 57.62 8.26 -14.17
C ALA A 35 57.11 9.17 -13.03
N SER A 36 55.94 9.78 -13.19
CA SER A 36 55.28 10.56 -12.14
C SER A 36 54.35 9.73 -11.25
N MET A 37 53.91 8.56 -11.72
CA MET A 37 53.09 7.62 -10.94
C MET A 37 53.90 6.77 -9.97
N ASN A 38 53.56 6.86 -8.68
CA ASN A 38 54.07 5.93 -7.68
C ASN A 38 53.27 4.62 -7.70
N ILE A 39 53.72 3.68 -8.53
CA ILE A 39 53.09 2.35 -8.71
C ILE A 39 52.99 1.60 -7.38
N ALA A 40 53.97 1.71 -6.49
CA ALA A 40 53.96 1.04 -5.18
C ALA A 40 52.84 1.58 -4.27
N LYS A 41 52.64 2.90 -4.27
CA LYS A 41 51.53 3.54 -3.55
C LYS A 41 50.19 3.13 -4.16
N MET A 42 50.04 3.16 -5.49
CA MET A 42 48.80 2.75 -6.16
C MET A 42 48.45 1.29 -5.90
N GLN A 43 49.45 0.39 -5.87
CA GLN A 43 49.24 -1.02 -5.53
C GLN A 43 48.80 -1.20 -4.08
N LYS A 44 49.36 -0.40 -3.15
CA LYS A 44 48.95 -0.39 -1.75
C LYS A 44 47.52 0.13 -1.61
N ASP A 45 47.20 1.27 -2.22
CA ASP A 45 45.88 1.87 -2.18
C ASP A 45 44.82 0.92 -2.78
N ALA A 46 45.12 0.27 -3.91
CA ALA A 46 44.24 -0.74 -4.51
C ALA A 46 44.03 -1.96 -3.61
N LYS A 47 45.06 -2.38 -2.86
CA LYS A 47 44.94 -3.48 -1.89
C LYS A 47 44.08 -3.06 -0.70
N ASP A 48 44.35 -1.89 -0.13
CA ASP A 48 43.63 -1.35 1.02
C ASP A 48 42.14 -1.14 0.67
N ASP A 49 41.84 -0.64 -0.53
CA ASP A 49 40.45 -0.45 -0.99
C ASP A 49 39.75 -1.79 -1.25
N LYS A 50 40.46 -2.80 -1.78
CA LYS A 50 39.92 -4.16 -1.91
C LYS A 50 39.62 -4.79 -0.55
N GLU A 51 40.46 -4.56 0.45
CA GLU A 51 40.24 -5.00 1.83
C GLU A 51 39.03 -4.29 2.47
N LYS A 52 38.85 -2.98 2.22
CA LYS A 52 37.66 -2.24 2.67
C LYS A 52 36.38 -2.79 2.03
N VAL A 53 36.38 -3.01 0.71
CA VAL A 53 35.22 -3.55 -0.01
C VAL A 53 34.85 -4.93 0.50
N THR A 54 35.82 -5.82 0.68
CA THR A 54 35.57 -7.17 1.21
C THR A 54 35.09 -7.15 2.66
N LYS A 55 35.58 -6.23 3.49
CA LYS A 55 35.10 -6.04 4.87
C LYS A 55 33.66 -5.52 4.88
N MET A 56 33.34 -4.51 4.09
CA MET A 56 31.98 -3.95 4.01
C MET A 56 30.99 -4.94 3.41
N SER A 57 31.37 -5.67 2.36
CA SER A 57 30.53 -6.69 1.72
C SER A 57 30.07 -7.78 2.70
N LYS A 58 30.88 -8.14 3.71
CA LYS A 58 30.48 -9.08 4.78
C LYS A 58 29.35 -8.54 5.68
N HIS A 59 29.17 -7.23 5.72
CA HIS A 59 28.17 -6.55 6.54
C HIS A 59 26.99 -5.99 5.72
N VAL A 60 27.10 -6.02 4.38
CA VAL A 60 25.99 -5.65 3.50
C VAL A 60 25.09 -6.87 3.35
N ASP A 61 23.94 -6.83 4.02
CA ASP A 61 22.89 -7.81 3.78
C ASP A 61 22.14 -7.44 2.49
N GLU A 62 22.55 -8.05 1.38
CA GLU A 62 21.90 -7.87 0.08
C GLU A 62 20.40 -8.25 0.13
N ARG A 63 20.00 -9.12 1.06
CA ARG A 63 18.59 -9.52 1.25
C ARG A 63 17.76 -8.44 1.94
N ALA A 64 18.40 -7.53 2.68
CA ALA A 64 17.70 -6.44 3.35
C ALA A 64 17.04 -5.49 2.35
N MET A 65 17.67 -5.24 1.19
CA MET A 65 17.09 -4.42 0.13
C MET A 65 15.86 -5.08 -0.51
N THR A 66 15.94 -6.38 -0.80
CA THR A 66 14.79 -7.14 -1.31
C THR A 66 13.66 -7.21 -0.28
N LEU A 67 13.98 -7.46 0.99
CA LEU A 67 12.99 -7.50 2.07
C LEU A 67 12.33 -6.14 2.26
N LEU A 68 13.08 -5.05 2.19
CA LEU A 68 12.54 -3.69 2.27
C LEU A 68 11.53 -3.43 1.15
N GLU A 69 11.86 -3.80 -0.09
CA GLU A 69 10.96 -3.62 -1.22
C GLU A 69 9.68 -4.48 -1.08
N GLN A 70 9.82 -5.72 -0.63
CA GLN A 70 8.68 -6.59 -0.32
C GLN A 70 7.79 -5.98 0.77
N LYS A 71 8.37 -5.45 1.86
CA LYS A 71 7.60 -4.82 2.94
C LYS A 71 6.91 -3.55 2.47
N ARG A 72 7.55 -2.74 1.63
CA ARG A 72 6.92 -1.56 1.00
C ARG A 72 5.74 -1.96 0.12
N ALA A 73 5.88 -3.01 -0.69
CA ALA A 73 4.80 -3.53 -1.52
C ALA A 73 3.62 -4.03 -0.67
N MET A 74 3.89 -4.82 0.37
CA MET A 74 2.87 -5.30 1.32
C MET A 74 2.17 -4.14 2.03
N TYR A 75 2.90 -3.11 2.45
CA TYR A 75 2.33 -1.93 3.08
C TYR A 75 1.38 -1.17 2.13
N LYS A 76 1.80 -0.96 0.87
CA LYS A 76 0.91 -0.34 -0.14
C LYS A 76 -0.36 -1.15 -0.35
N GLN A 77 -0.24 -2.47 -0.49
CA GLN A 77 -1.40 -3.37 -0.60
C GLN A 77 -2.31 -3.27 0.63
N LEU A 78 -1.74 -3.19 1.83
CA LEU A 78 -2.49 -3.05 3.08
C LEU A 78 -3.28 -1.74 3.10
N LEU A 79 -2.68 -0.63 2.69
CA LEU A 79 -3.38 0.66 2.58
C LEU A 79 -4.55 0.59 1.60
N THR A 80 -4.37 -0.07 0.45
CA THR A 80 -5.46 -0.26 -0.52
C THR A 80 -6.59 -1.11 0.07
N LYS A 81 -6.26 -2.20 0.77
CA LYS A 81 -7.25 -3.04 1.46
C LYS A 81 -7.99 -2.26 2.54
N GLN A 82 -7.28 -1.48 3.36
CA GLN A 82 -7.88 -0.63 4.40
C GLN A 82 -8.88 0.36 3.80
N LYS A 83 -8.50 1.05 2.72
CA LYS A 83 -9.41 1.98 2.01
C LYS A 83 -10.67 1.28 1.52
N LYS A 84 -10.54 0.06 0.96
CA LYS A 84 -11.68 -0.73 0.51
C LYS A 84 -12.60 -1.11 1.67
N VAL A 85 -12.04 -1.61 2.78
CA VAL A 85 -12.82 -1.98 3.97
C VAL A 85 -13.57 -0.78 4.54
N LEU A 86 -12.94 0.38 4.64
CA LEU A 86 -13.61 1.60 5.12
C LEU A 86 -14.75 2.03 4.20
N LYS A 87 -14.55 1.94 2.88
CA LYS A 87 -15.60 2.23 1.89
C LYS A 87 -16.77 1.25 1.99
N ASP A 88 -16.48 -0.04 2.12
CA ASP A 88 -17.49 -1.09 2.24
C ASP A 88 -18.28 -0.93 3.54
N LYS A 89 -17.61 -0.58 4.65
CA LYS A 89 -18.27 -0.24 5.92
C LYS A 89 -19.26 0.91 5.75
N ALA A 90 -18.83 2.03 5.17
CA ALA A 90 -19.70 3.19 4.94
C ALA A 90 -20.89 2.85 4.03
N ASN A 91 -20.69 1.98 3.03
CA ASN A 91 -21.78 1.54 2.17
C ASN A 91 -22.79 0.66 2.92
N ILE A 92 -22.31 -0.26 3.77
CA ILE A 92 -23.19 -1.09 4.61
C ILE A 92 -24.03 -0.20 5.55
N GLU A 93 -23.40 0.75 6.24
CA GLU A 93 -24.09 1.70 7.13
C GLU A 93 -25.18 2.49 6.38
N ARG A 94 -24.87 3.00 5.19
CA ARG A 94 -25.85 3.69 4.33
C ARG A 94 -27.02 2.78 3.94
N VAL A 95 -26.74 1.55 3.52
CA VAL A 95 -27.77 0.58 3.14
C VAL A 95 -28.66 0.23 4.33
N VAL A 96 -28.08 0.01 5.52
CA VAL A 96 -28.85 -0.22 6.74
C VAL A 96 -29.79 0.95 7.03
N ALA A 97 -29.30 2.18 6.97
CA ALA A 97 -30.13 3.37 7.19
C ALA A 97 -31.27 3.49 6.15
N GLU A 98 -31.02 3.13 4.90
CA GLU A 98 -32.07 3.08 3.86
C GLU A 98 -33.12 1.99 4.14
N TRP A 99 -32.68 0.83 4.65
CA TRP A 99 -33.57 -0.26 5.03
C TRP A 99 -34.44 0.11 6.24
N ASP A 100 -33.90 0.80 7.23
CA ASP A 100 -34.66 1.27 8.38
C ASP A 100 -35.74 2.28 7.97
N LYS A 101 -35.43 3.20 7.05
CA LYS A 101 -36.44 4.12 6.48
C LYS A 101 -37.56 3.37 5.77
N LYS A 102 -37.23 2.36 4.96
CA LYS A 102 -38.22 1.54 4.26
C LYS A 102 -39.08 0.72 5.24
N LYS A 103 -38.48 0.18 6.29
CA LYS A 103 -39.19 -0.54 7.36
C LYS A 103 -40.18 0.37 8.07
N GLN A 104 -39.76 1.57 8.47
CA GLN A 104 -40.62 2.56 9.12
C GLN A 104 -41.78 2.96 8.21
N GLU A 105 -41.52 3.22 6.93
CA GLU A 105 -42.56 3.57 5.96
C GLU A 105 -43.56 2.42 5.74
N ALA A 106 -43.08 1.19 5.60
CA ALA A 106 -43.95 0.02 5.47
C ALA A 106 -44.85 -0.17 6.71
N LEU A 107 -44.29 0.00 7.91
CA LEU A 107 -45.05 -0.05 9.16
C LEU A 107 -46.08 1.08 9.25
N ARG A 108 -45.72 2.30 8.83
CA ARG A 108 -46.63 3.45 8.78
C ARG A 108 -47.83 3.17 7.87
N ILE A 109 -47.59 2.65 6.66
CA ILE A 109 -48.65 2.30 5.71
C ILE A 109 -49.55 1.19 6.29
N ALA A 110 -48.96 0.15 6.87
CA ALA A 110 -49.71 -0.93 7.48
C ALA A 110 -50.59 -0.42 8.63
N TRP A 111 -50.03 0.40 9.52
CA TRP A 111 -50.75 1.01 10.65
C TRP A 111 -51.92 1.88 10.19
N GLN A 112 -51.74 2.70 9.14
CA GLN A 112 -52.83 3.52 8.59
C GLN A 112 -53.98 2.65 8.05
N ARG A 113 -53.66 1.56 7.35
CA ARG A 113 -54.67 0.63 6.81
C ARG A 113 -55.41 -0.12 7.91
N VAL A 114 -54.68 -0.61 8.91
CA VAL A 114 -55.28 -1.29 10.06
C VAL A 114 -56.19 -0.32 10.81
N ASN A 115 -55.77 0.91 11.07
CA ASN A 115 -56.60 1.92 11.75
C ASN A 115 -57.88 2.27 11.01
N LYS A 116 -57.82 2.39 9.68
CA LYS A 116 -59.02 2.61 8.87
C LYS A 116 -60.02 1.45 9.04
N SER A 117 -59.54 0.22 8.88
CA SER A 117 -60.36 -0.99 9.00
C SER A 117 -60.90 -1.16 10.43
N PHE A 118 -60.09 -0.82 11.43
CA PHE A 118 -60.46 -0.88 12.84
C PHE A 118 -61.59 0.11 13.15
N GLY A 119 -61.48 1.35 12.69
CA GLY A 119 -62.57 2.33 12.81
C GLY A 119 -63.86 1.86 12.14
N GLU A 120 -63.79 1.32 10.91
CA GLU A 120 -64.95 0.78 10.18
C GLU A 120 -65.66 -0.36 10.93
N ILE A 121 -64.90 -1.29 11.52
CA ILE A 121 -65.46 -2.39 12.32
C ILE A 121 -66.18 -1.83 13.56
N PHE A 122 -65.56 -0.90 14.29
CA PHE A 122 -66.17 -0.33 15.49
C PHE A 122 -67.41 0.50 15.19
N SER A 123 -67.41 1.30 14.13
CA SER A 123 -68.59 2.05 13.70
C SER A 123 -69.74 1.14 13.23
N THR A 124 -69.43 -0.06 12.72
CA THR A 124 -70.44 -1.07 12.35
C THR A 124 -71.04 -1.75 13.59
N LEU A 125 -70.22 -2.03 14.61
CA LEU A 125 -70.67 -2.69 15.84
C LEU A 125 -71.37 -1.73 16.82
N LEU A 126 -70.95 -0.47 16.85
CA LEU A 126 -71.42 0.55 17.77
C LEU A 126 -71.71 1.84 16.99
N HIS A 127 -72.99 2.17 16.85
CA HIS A 127 -73.43 3.42 16.22
C HIS A 127 -72.75 4.63 16.91
N ASN A 128 -72.12 5.50 16.12
CA ASN A 128 -71.40 6.70 16.56
C ASN A 128 -70.11 6.46 17.39
N ALA A 129 -69.53 5.26 17.37
CA ALA A 129 -68.21 5.02 18.00
C ALA A 129 -67.07 5.02 16.96
N ASN A 130 -65.92 5.60 17.34
CA ASN A 130 -64.68 5.55 16.56
C ASN A 130 -63.53 5.12 17.48
N ALA A 131 -62.71 4.18 17.02
CA ALA A 131 -61.56 3.67 17.75
C ALA A 131 -60.32 3.70 16.85
N LYS A 132 -59.16 3.99 17.44
CA LYS A 132 -57.88 4.10 16.72
C LYS A 132 -56.76 3.51 17.57
N LEU A 133 -55.89 2.73 16.93
CA LEU A 133 -54.63 2.28 17.50
C LEU A 133 -53.68 3.48 17.59
N THR A 134 -53.25 3.82 18.80
CA THR A 134 -52.18 4.79 19.04
C THR A 134 -50.92 4.08 19.52
N SER A 135 -49.76 4.69 19.27
CA SER A 135 -48.50 4.13 19.75
C SER A 135 -48.25 4.55 21.20
N LEU A 136 -48.00 3.58 22.09
CA LEU A 136 -47.75 3.87 23.52
C LEU A 136 -46.43 4.62 23.74
N ASN A 137 -45.46 4.42 22.84
CA ASN A 137 -44.09 4.89 22.98
C ASN A 137 -43.67 5.91 21.90
N GLY A 138 -44.61 6.39 21.06
CA GLY A 138 -44.35 7.40 20.03
C GLY A 138 -43.49 6.95 18.83
N HIS A 139 -43.17 5.66 18.72
CA HIS A 139 -42.29 5.14 17.66
C HIS A 139 -42.96 5.10 16.26
N TYR A 140 -44.27 5.35 16.18
CA TYR A 140 -45.06 5.27 14.95
C TYR A 140 -45.94 6.51 14.71
N ASP A 141 -45.78 7.57 15.52
CA ASP A 141 -46.48 8.82 15.27
C ASP A 141 -45.88 9.52 14.05
N ALA A 142 -46.74 9.78 13.06
CA ALA A 142 -46.39 10.41 11.80
C ALA A 142 -45.79 11.83 11.94
N ASP A 143 -45.93 12.45 13.11
CA ASP A 143 -45.54 13.84 13.37
C ASP A 143 -44.26 13.99 14.22
N ARG A 144 -43.62 12.89 14.65
CA ARG A 144 -42.40 12.98 15.49
C ARG A 144 -41.16 12.59 14.71
N ALA A 145 -40.26 13.56 14.53
CA ALA A 145 -38.93 13.33 13.96
C ALA A 145 -38.20 12.19 14.71
N PRO A 146 -37.45 11.32 14.00
CA PRO A 146 -36.74 10.21 14.61
C PRO A 146 -35.77 10.75 15.67
N LYS A 147 -35.96 10.30 16.92
CA LYS A 147 -35.14 10.72 18.06
C LYS A 147 -33.72 10.14 18.04
N ASP A 148 -33.43 9.25 17.09
CA ASP A 148 -32.22 8.43 17.10
C ASP A 148 -31.20 8.87 16.03
N LEU A 149 -31.19 10.15 15.65
CA LEU A 149 -30.05 10.79 15.01
C LEU A 149 -29.36 11.75 15.99
N VAL A 150 -28.69 11.19 17.01
CA VAL A 150 -27.56 11.81 17.71
C VAL A 150 -26.47 10.76 17.87
#